data_AF-A0A356CFQ4-F1
#
_entry.id   AF-A0A356CFQ4-F1
#
_cell.length_a   1.000
_cell.length_b   1.000
_cell.length_c   1.000
_cell.angle_alpha   90.00
_cell.angle_beta   90.00
_cell.angle_gamma   90.00
#
_symmetry.space_group_name_H-M   'P 1'
#
loop_
_entity.id
_entity.type
_entity.pdbx_description
1 polymer ?
#
loop_
_entity_poly.entity_id
_entity_poly.type
_entity_poly.pdbx_seq_one_letter_code
_entity_poly.pdbx_strand_id
1 'polypeptide(L)'
;MTLLSRINIYTWKEATQDELIRAGVLTQTDGIMRFHPERLQEYVGSRLFDWQVGVAGLTVAVVNNSGIDGLGGDIADFLTNLGFDVVAVRSGTEQKEVSRVVTSDSKKYRREVDYLQNLFGWPEAEEADTQDYRAEIVVYVGVDAVKLF
;
A
#
# COMPACT_ATOMS: atom_id res chain seq x y z
N MET A 1 -19.74 24.98 -0.97
CA MET A 1 -18.37 24.54 -1.26
C MET A 1 -18.41 23.04 -1.49
N THR A 2 -18.16 22.65 -2.73
CA THR A 2 -18.53 21.38 -3.35
C THR A 2 -17.47 20.30 -3.12
N LEU A 3 -17.91 19.05 -2.98
CA LEU A 3 -17.14 17.80 -2.76
C LEU A 3 -15.94 17.53 -3.70
N LEU A 4 -15.73 18.37 -4.72
CA LEU A 4 -14.63 18.27 -5.68
C LEU A 4 -13.26 18.63 -5.07
N SER A 5 -13.20 19.35 -3.93
CA SER A 5 -11.93 19.74 -3.31
C SER A 5 -11.25 18.64 -2.48
N ARG A 6 -11.88 17.47 -2.30
CA ARG A 6 -11.28 16.32 -1.59
C ARG A 6 -10.76 15.21 -2.51
N ILE A 7 -10.74 15.43 -3.82
CA ILE A 7 -10.11 14.54 -4.82
C ILE A 7 -8.55 14.60 -4.73
N ASN A 8 -7.99 15.39 -3.80
CA ASN A 8 -6.58 15.76 -3.79
C ASN A 8 -5.62 14.82 -3.03
N ILE A 9 -6.02 13.58 -2.72
CA ILE A 9 -5.11 12.54 -2.19
C ILE A 9 -5.33 11.18 -2.90
N TYR A 10 -5.58 11.23 -4.21
CA TYR A 10 -5.47 10.06 -5.08
C TYR A 10 -4.54 10.39 -6.23
N THR A 11 -3.31 9.92 -6.12
CA THR A 11 -2.35 9.83 -7.21
C THR A 11 -1.68 8.47 -7.00
N TRP A 12 -1.56 7.57 -7.97
CA TRP A 12 -1.21 7.77 -9.39
C TRP A 12 -1.33 6.38 -10.10
N LYS A 13 -1.83 6.20 -11.33
CA LYS A 13 -2.03 7.08 -12.47
C LYS A 13 -3.40 6.85 -13.12
N GLU A 14 -4.29 7.83 -12.89
CA GLU A 14 -5.40 8.26 -13.75
C GLU A 14 -6.35 7.19 -14.29
N ALA A 15 -7.25 6.72 -13.42
CA ALA A 15 -8.52 6.16 -13.91
C ALA A 15 -9.25 7.26 -14.70
N THR A 16 -9.29 7.12 -16.02
CA THR A 16 -10.00 8.08 -16.88
C THR A 16 -11.50 8.08 -16.54
N GLN A 17 -12.21 9.18 -16.82
CA GLN A 17 -13.67 9.22 -16.64
C GLN A 17 -14.35 8.04 -17.36
N ASP A 18 -13.86 7.67 -18.54
CA ASP A 18 -14.34 6.52 -19.31
C ASP A 18 -14.07 5.17 -18.63
N GLU A 19 -13.01 5.06 -17.86
CA GLU A 19 -12.69 3.87 -17.07
C GLU A 19 -13.61 3.73 -15.85
N LEU A 20 -13.87 4.84 -15.15
CA LEU A 20 -14.82 4.88 -14.05
C LEU A 20 -16.26 4.64 -14.54
N ILE A 21 -16.60 5.09 -15.75
CA ILE A 21 -17.88 4.78 -16.39
C ILE A 21 -17.97 3.28 -16.73
N ARG A 22 -16.90 2.70 -17.32
CA ARG A 22 -16.84 1.25 -17.61
C ARG A 22 -16.92 0.40 -16.36
N ALA A 23 -16.33 0.85 -15.26
CA ALA A 23 -16.39 0.19 -13.96
C ALA A 23 -17.74 0.37 -13.23
N GLY A 24 -18.67 1.16 -13.77
CA GLY A 24 -19.95 1.46 -13.13
C GLY A 24 -19.84 2.36 -11.90
N VAL A 25 -18.65 2.89 -11.61
CA VAL A 25 -18.40 3.88 -10.55
C VAL A 25 -19.09 5.21 -10.90
N LEU A 26 -19.10 5.54 -12.18
CA LEU A 26 -19.87 6.64 -12.74
C LEU A 26 -20.93 6.09 -13.70
N THR A 27 -22.16 6.57 -13.61
CA THR A 27 -23.20 6.29 -14.62
C THR A 27 -23.81 7.57 -15.11
N GLN A 28 -23.97 7.71 -16.41
CA GLN A 28 -24.69 8.82 -17.02
C GLN A 28 -26.13 8.39 -17.30
N THR A 29 -27.10 9.06 -16.68
CA THR A 29 -28.53 8.86 -16.95
C THR A 29 -29.16 10.22 -17.23
N ASP A 30 -29.78 10.39 -18.40
CA ASP A 30 -30.43 11.64 -18.81
C ASP A 30 -29.54 12.90 -18.71
N GLY A 31 -28.25 12.75 -19.03
CA GLY A 31 -27.27 13.86 -18.96
C GLY A 31 -26.76 14.17 -17.55
N ILE A 32 -27.24 13.47 -16.52
CA ILE A 32 -26.79 13.63 -15.13
C ILE A 32 -25.78 12.53 -14.79
N MET A 33 -24.61 12.93 -14.32
CA MET A 33 -23.59 12.02 -13.80
C MET A 33 -23.94 11.61 -12.37
N ARG A 34 -24.08 10.31 -12.15
CA ARG A 34 -24.29 9.70 -10.82
C ARG A 34 -23.03 8.94 -10.41
N PHE A 35 -22.63 9.12 -9.16
CA PHE A 35 -21.47 8.47 -8.55
C PHE A 35 -21.94 7.39 -7.57
N HIS A 36 -21.37 6.19 -7.70
CA HIS A 36 -21.69 5.02 -6.90
C HIS A 36 -20.48 4.65 -6.03
N PRO A 37 -20.40 5.14 -4.78
CA PRO A 37 -19.24 4.96 -3.92
C PRO A 37 -18.93 3.50 -3.60
N GLU A 38 -19.94 2.64 -3.50
CA GLU A 38 -19.79 1.20 -3.28
C GLU A 38 -19.04 0.50 -4.43
N ARG A 39 -19.24 0.99 -5.66
CA ARG A 39 -18.56 0.49 -6.85
C ARG A 39 -17.13 0.98 -6.95
N LEU A 40 -16.81 2.15 -6.36
CA LEU A 40 -15.44 2.63 -6.30
C LEU A 40 -14.57 1.70 -5.45
N GLN A 41 -15.09 1.22 -4.32
CA GLN A 41 -14.35 0.29 -3.47
C GLN A 41 -14.12 -1.06 -4.16
N GLU A 42 -15.13 -1.58 -4.86
CA GLU A 42 -14.99 -2.75 -5.74
C GLU A 42 -13.99 -2.52 -6.88
N TYR A 43 -14.00 -1.33 -7.50
CA TYR A 43 -13.07 -0.96 -8.57
C TYR A 43 -11.62 -0.87 -8.07
N VAL A 44 -11.39 -0.24 -6.92
CA VAL A 44 -10.07 -0.16 -6.31
C VAL A 44 -9.60 -1.55 -5.88
N GLY A 45 -10.45 -2.32 -5.20
CA GLY A 45 -10.13 -3.69 -4.77
C GLY A 45 -9.83 -4.63 -5.93
N SER A 46 -10.64 -4.59 -7.00
CA SER A 46 -10.43 -5.42 -8.19
C SER A 46 -9.17 -5.03 -8.96
N ARG A 47 -8.82 -3.74 -9.06
CA ARG A 47 -7.57 -3.29 -9.70
C ARG A 47 -6.31 -3.57 -8.87
N LEU A 48 -6.41 -3.51 -7.55
CA LEU A 48 -5.35 -3.96 -6.64
C LEU A 48 -5.13 -5.49 -6.75
N PHE A 49 -6.20 -6.27 -6.92
CA PHE A 49 -6.14 -7.72 -7.15
C PHE A 49 -5.70 -8.12 -8.57
N ASP A 50 -6.02 -7.33 -9.60
CA ASP A 50 -5.63 -7.59 -11.00
C ASP A 50 -4.14 -7.35 -11.25
N TRP A 51 -3.46 -6.61 -10.35
CA TRP A 51 -2.01 -6.68 -10.18
C TRP A 51 -1.64 -8.02 -9.53
N GLN A 52 -1.69 -9.10 -10.31
CA GLN A 52 -0.87 -10.28 -10.08
C GLN A 52 0.62 -9.89 -9.99
N VAL A 53 1.05 -9.31 -8.87
CA VAL A 53 2.36 -9.60 -8.33
C VAL A 53 2.10 -10.81 -7.45
N GLY A 54 2.13 -11.98 -8.07
CA GLY A 54 2.31 -13.22 -7.35
C GLY A 54 3.69 -13.19 -6.70
N VAL A 55 3.83 -12.46 -5.59
CA VAL A 55 4.94 -12.63 -4.67
C VAL A 55 4.62 -13.75 -3.69
N ALA A 56 3.93 -14.79 -4.18
CA ALA A 56 3.48 -15.90 -3.36
C ALA A 56 4.70 -16.52 -2.65
N GLY A 57 4.74 -16.35 -1.33
CA GLY A 57 5.76 -16.91 -0.47
C GLY A 57 6.94 -16.00 -0.14
N LEU A 58 6.94 -14.71 -0.53
CA LEU A 58 7.93 -13.78 0.01
C LEU A 58 7.52 -13.31 1.40
N THR A 59 8.41 -13.55 2.34
CA THR A 59 8.19 -13.27 3.75
C THR A 59 8.51 -11.82 4.09
N VAL A 60 7.55 -11.15 4.73
CA VAL A 60 7.68 -9.75 5.17
C VAL A 60 7.44 -9.65 6.67
N ALA A 61 8.28 -8.88 7.35
CA ALA A 61 8.02 -8.47 8.73
C ALA A 61 7.70 -6.98 8.77
N VAL A 62 6.74 -6.60 9.61
CA VAL A 62 6.37 -5.20 9.85
C VAL A 62 6.85 -4.79 11.24
N VAL A 63 7.55 -3.67 11.32
CA VAL A 63 7.99 -3.05 12.57
C VAL A 63 7.34 -1.69 12.68
N ASN A 64 6.43 -1.53 13.64
CA ASN A 64 5.72 -0.28 13.88
C ASN A 64 6.57 0.69 14.70
N ASN A 65 7.18 1.66 14.04
CA ASN A 65 7.91 2.77 14.63
C ASN A 65 7.10 4.08 14.61
N SER A 66 5.82 4.06 14.27
CA SER A 66 4.99 5.27 14.23
C SER A 66 4.58 5.76 15.62
N GLY A 67 4.56 4.86 16.62
CA GLY A 67 3.96 5.13 17.93
C GLY A 67 2.43 5.12 17.92
N ILE A 68 1.79 4.75 16.80
CA ILE A 68 0.34 4.68 16.64
C ILE A 68 -0.10 3.24 16.71
N ASP A 69 -1.00 2.96 17.65
CA ASP A 69 -1.59 1.64 17.84
C ASP A 69 -2.44 1.25 16.61
N GLY A 70 -2.34 -0.01 16.18
CA GLY A 70 -3.09 -0.54 15.04
C GLY A 70 -2.41 -0.35 13.68
N LEU A 71 -1.64 0.73 13.48
CA LEU A 71 -1.08 1.06 12.15
C LEU A 71 -0.18 -0.05 11.56
N GLY A 72 0.63 -0.70 12.38
CA GLY A 72 1.44 -1.84 11.93
C GLY A 72 0.60 -3.06 11.48
N GLY A 73 -0.58 -3.25 12.09
CA GLY A 73 -1.55 -4.26 11.69
C GLY A 73 -2.22 -3.90 10.37
N ASP A 74 -2.65 -2.64 10.21
CA ASP A 74 -3.29 -2.17 8.97
C ASP A 74 -2.35 -2.31 7.76
N ILE A 75 -1.06 -1.99 7.94
CA ILE A 75 -0.03 -2.21 6.92
C ILE A 75 0.17 -3.71 6.64
N ALA A 76 0.18 -4.56 7.67
CA ALA A 76 0.29 -6.01 7.50
C ALA A 76 -0.88 -6.60 6.71
N ASP A 77 -2.11 -6.17 6.99
CA ASP A 77 -3.31 -6.60 6.27
C ASP A 77 -3.25 -6.14 4.81
N PHE A 78 -2.82 -4.90 4.57
CA PHE A 78 -2.62 -4.39 3.22
C PHE A 78 -1.57 -5.20 2.44
N LEU A 79 -0.41 -5.50 3.03
CA LEU A 79 0.64 -6.32 2.40
C LEU A 79 0.17 -7.75 2.15
N THR A 80 -0.60 -8.34 3.07
CA THR A 80 -1.21 -9.67 2.89
C THR A 80 -2.18 -9.68 1.71
N ASN A 81 -3.00 -8.63 1.57
CA ASN A 81 -3.90 -8.47 0.43
C ASN A 81 -3.17 -8.29 -0.90
N LEU A 82 -1.92 -7.79 -0.88
CA LEU A 82 -1.04 -7.71 -2.04
C LEU A 82 -0.32 -9.03 -2.36
N GLY A 83 -0.49 -10.07 -1.54
CA GLY A 83 0.07 -11.41 -1.76
C GLY A 83 1.42 -11.67 -1.08
N PHE A 84 1.89 -10.79 -0.19
CA PHE A 84 3.05 -11.05 0.67
C PHE A 84 2.66 -11.96 1.85
N ASP A 85 3.61 -12.77 2.31
CA ASP A 85 3.46 -13.57 3.53
C ASP A 85 3.96 -12.76 4.74
N VAL A 86 3.06 -12.11 5.47
CA VAL A 86 3.45 -11.32 6.64
C VAL A 86 3.66 -12.25 7.84
N VAL A 87 4.93 -12.51 8.15
CA VAL A 87 5.34 -13.49 9.17
C VAL A 87 5.43 -12.90 10.58
N ALA A 88 5.51 -11.57 10.71
CA ALA A 88 5.59 -10.89 12.00
C ALA A 88 5.13 -9.43 11.93
N VAL A 89 4.46 -8.98 12.99
CA VAL A 89 4.22 -7.56 13.28
C VAL A 89 4.78 -7.28 14.67
N ARG A 90 5.72 -6.34 14.77
CA ARG A 90 6.40 -5.96 16.02
C ARG A 90 6.24 -4.47 16.27
N SER A 91 6.23 -4.08 17.53
CA SER A 91 6.42 -2.68 17.90
C SER A 91 7.92 -2.34 17.91
N GLY A 92 8.28 -1.23 17.29
CA GLY A 92 9.61 -0.68 17.35
C GLY A 92 9.92 -0.04 18.70
N THR A 93 11.20 0.07 19.03
CA THR A 93 11.67 0.69 20.29
C THR A 93 11.79 2.20 20.22
N GLU A 94 11.88 2.75 19.00
CA GLU A 94 12.04 4.19 18.74
C GLU A 94 10.96 4.67 17.79
N GLN A 95 10.43 5.86 18.04
CA GLN A 95 9.53 6.50 17.09
C GLN A 95 10.33 7.04 15.89
N LYS A 96 9.82 6.83 14.67
CA LYS A 96 10.41 7.30 13.42
C LYS A 96 9.36 8.05 12.61
N GLU A 97 9.75 9.18 12.05
CA GLU A 97 8.87 10.00 11.22
C GLU A 97 8.62 9.39 9.83
N VAL A 98 9.63 8.72 9.28
CA VAL A 98 9.64 8.23 7.90
C VAL A 98 9.69 6.72 7.87
N SER A 99 8.84 6.13 7.04
CA SER A 99 8.79 4.69 6.79
C SER A 99 9.92 4.27 5.85
N ARG A 100 10.39 3.03 5.97
CA ARG A 100 11.46 2.50 5.13
C ARG A 100 11.36 1.01 4.93
N VAL A 101 11.93 0.54 3.83
CA VAL A 101 12.03 -0.87 3.48
C VAL A 101 13.48 -1.32 3.64
N VAL A 102 13.66 -2.49 4.27
CA VAL A 102 14.96 -3.12 4.44
C VAL A 102 14.90 -4.53 3.86
N THR A 103 15.95 -4.96 3.18
CA THR A 103 16.03 -6.30 2.60
C THR A 103 17.43 -6.88 2.74
N SER A 104 17.54 -8.21 2.87
CA SER A 104 18.84 -8.89 2.97
C SER A 104 19.54 -9.11 1.62
N ASP A 105 18.81 -8.95 0.50
CA ASP A 105 19.36 -9.08 -0.85
C ASP A 105 18.60 -8.17 -1.81
N SER A 106 19.08 -6.93 -1.95
CA SER A 106 18.43 -5.91 -2.80
C SER A 106 18.39 -6.30 -4.27
N LYS A 107 19.28 -7.20 -4.73
CA LYS A 107 19.31 -7.66 -6.12
C LYS A 107 18.28 -8.75 -6.35
N LYS A 108 18.16 -9.71 -5.43
CA LYS A 108 17.20 -10.82 -5.53
C LYS A 108 15.76 -10.33 -5.45
N TYR A 109 15.46 -9.41 -4.53
CA TYR A 109 14.10 -8.89 -4.28
C TYR A 109 13.86 -7.51 -4.87
N ARG A 110 14.69 -7.11 -5.85
CA ARG A 110 14.67 -5.76 -6.41
C ARG A 110 13.28 -5.33 -6.87
N ARG A 111 12.58 -6.23 -7.56
CA ARG A 111 11.26 -5.93 -8.14
C ARG A 111 10.23 -5.64 -7.06
N GLU A 112 10.23 -6.45 -6.01
CA GLU A 112 9.29 -6.38 -4.89
C GLU A 112 9.58 -5.16 -4.02
N VAL A 113 10.86 -4.90 -3.77
CA VAL A 113 11.33 -3.72 -3.05
C VAL A 113 11.00 -2.44 -3.83
N ASP A 114 11.36 -2.37 -5.12
CA ASP A 114 11.00 -1.25 -6.00
C ASP A 114 9.48 -1.04 -6.02
N TYR A 115 8.70 -2.12 -6.04
CA TYR A 115 7.25 -2.06 -6.00
C TYR A 115 6.73 -1.41 -4.71
N LEU A 116 7.19 -1.87 -3.54
CA LEU A 116 6.80 -1.31 -2.24
C LEU A 116 7.17 0.17 -2.13
N GLN A 117 8.39 0.52 -2.54
CA GLN A 117 8.86 1.91 -2.50
C GLN A 117 8.02 2.84 -3.37
N ASN A 118 7.73 2.41 -4.61
CA ASN A 118 6.90 3.18 -5.52
C ASN A 118 5.47 3.32 -4.98
N LEU A 119 4.89 2.20 -4.51
CA LEU A 119 3.52 2.15 -4.02
C LEU A 119 3.29 3.14 -2.87
N PHE A 120 4.21 3.16 -1.91
CA PHE A 120 4.08 4.02 -0.72
C PHE A 120 4.78 5.38 -0.84
N GLY A 121 5.58 5.60 -1.89
CA GLY A 121 6.41 6.78 -2.02
C GLY A 121 7.49 6.89 -0.95
N TRP A 122 7.96 5.75 -0.43
CA TRP A 122 8.98 5.69 0.62
C TRP A 122 10.40 5.83 0.03
N PRO A 123 11.40 6.19 0.85
CA PRO A 123 12.79 6.34 0.42
C PRO A 123 13.42 5.09 -0.20
N GLU A 124 14.66 5.24 -0.68
CA GLU A 124 15.43 4.11 -1.19
C GLU A 124 15.56 3.01 -0.13
N ALA A 125 15.32 1.75 -0.52
CA ALA A 125 15.39 0.63 0.40
C ALA A 125 16.84 0.36 0.79
N GLU A 126 17.03 -0.02 2.05
CA GLU A 126 18.35 -0.30 2.60
C GLU A 126 18.63 -1.81 2.51
N GLU A 127 19.85 -2.18 2.12
CA GLU A 127 20.33 -3.55 2.24
C GLU A 127 20.92 -3.76 3.64
N ALA A 128 20.29 -4.61 4.45
CA ALA A 128 20.76 -4.97 5.78
C ALA A 128 20.25 -6.35 6.20
N ASP A 129 20.79 -6.90 7.28
CA ASP A 129 20.39 -8.22 7.77
C ASP A 129 18.92 -8.21 8.28
N THR A 130 18.15 -9.18 7.82
CA THR A 130 16.73 -9.36 8.16
C THR A 130 16.47 -10.66 8.94
N GLN A 131 17.51 -11.45 9.25
CA GLN A 131 17.38 -12.76 9.89
C GLN A 131 16.66 -12.74 11.24
N ASP A 132 16.87 -11.70 12.05
CA ASP A 132 16.22 -11.52 13.36
C ASP A 132 14.69 -11.41 13.28
N TYR A 133 14.19 -11.07 12.09
CA TYR A 133 12.77 -10.96 11.79
C TYR A 133 12.22 -12.20 11.07
N ARG A 134 13.10 -13.14 10.68
CA ARG A 134 12.77 -14.34 9.88
C ARG A 134 12.01 -14.00 8.59
N ALA A 135 12.35 -12.87 8.00
CA ALA A 135 11.71 -12.33 6.81
C ALA A 135 12.77 -11.96 5.78
N GLU A 136 12.40 -11.95 4.51
CA GLU A 136 13.25 -11.50 3.40
C GLU A 136 13.22 -9.97 3.24
N ILE A 137 12.09 -9.37 3.62
CA ILE A 137 11.88 -7.91 3.67
C ILE A 137 11.39 -7.52 5.06
N VAL A 138 11.88 -6.40 5.57
CA VAL A 138 11.38 -5.73 6.78
C VAL A 138 10.86 -4.35 6.41
N VAL A 139 9.61 -4.08 6.75
CA VAL A 139 8.96 -2.78 6.60
C VAL A 139 8.94 -2.09 7.95
N TYR A 140 9.69 -1.00 8.07
CA TYR A 140 9.63 -0.12 9.23
C TYR A 140 8.61 0.98 8.96
N VAL A 141 7.56 1.03 9.76
CA VAL A 141 6.43 1.95 9.59
C VAL A 141 6.68 3.19 10.44
N GLY A 142 6.82 4.34 9.80
CA GLY A 142 6.92 5.66 10.43
C GLY A 142 5.57 6.37 10.54
N VAL A 143 5.58 7.58 11.10
CA VAL A 143 4.38 8.44 11.24
C VAL A 143 3.78 8.82 9.88
N ASP A 144 4.61 8.95 8.84
CA ASP A 144 4.18 9.24 7.47
C ASP A 144 3.19 8.23 6.88
N ALA A 145 3.26 6.96 7.30
CA ALA A 145 2.36 5.90 6.83
C ALA A 145 0.89 6.13 7.20
N VAL A 146 0.59 6.99 8.18
CA VAL A 146 -0.79 7.38 8.51
C VAL A 146 -1.51 7.98 7.31
N LYS A 147 -0.80 8.69 6.43
CA LYS A 147 -1.40 9.35 5.26
C LYS A 147 -1.89 8.37 4.19
N LEU A 148 -1.59 7.08 4.35
CA LEU A 148 -2.02 6.01 3.46
C LEU A 148 -3.46 5.53 3.79
N PHE A 149 -4.02 5.93 4.93
CA PHE A 149 -5.35 5.57 5.43
C PHE A 149 -6.17 6.83 5.78
#